data_AF-A0AAW2H618-F1
#
_entry.id   AF-A0AAW2H618-F1
#
_cell.length_a   1.000
_cell.length_b   1.000
_cell.length_c   1.000
_cell.angle_alpha   90.00
_cell.angle_beta   90.00
_cell.angle_gamma   90.00
#
_symmetry.space_group_name_H-M   'P 1'
#
loop_
_entity.id
_entity.type
_entity.pdbx_description
1 polymer ?
#
loop_
_entity_poly.entity_id
_entity_poly.type
_entity_poly.pdbx_seq_one_letter_code
_entity_poly.pdbx_strand_id
1 'polypeptide(L)'
;MIIKGLERSLDLGYLNKITWILSNAESLPFKDSIFDAYTTAFCFRNLTDIQKGLNEANRVLKRGGKFYCLEFSKVDNKLLNYLYQLWSFKVIPKIGEIIAKNKEAYEYLVESIAKFHPACEYKSLIEEAGFKNVSYKKLSNGIACIHVGEKL
;
A
#
# COMPACT_ATOMS: atom_id res chain seq x y z
N MET A 1 12.06 0.30 -10.15
CA MET A 1 10.95 1.18 -9.72
C MET A 1 11.42 2.61 -9.43
N ILE A 2 12.44 2.80 -8.57
CA ILE A 2 12.95 4.15 -8.20
C ILE A 2 13.43 4.99 -9.40
N ILE A 3 14.12 4.39 -10.37
CA ILE A 3 14.62 5.08 -11.57
C ILE A 3 13.46 5.69 -12.38
N LYS A 4 12.39 4.92 -12.63
CA LYS A 4 11.19 5.43 -13.32
C LYS A 4 10.50 6.56 -12.54
N GLY A 5 10.56 6.52 -11.22
CA GLY A 5 10.06 7.60 -10.37
C GLY A 5 10.87 8.88 -10.54
N LEU A 6 12.20 8.76 -10.55
CA LEU A 6 13.14 9.85 -10.81
C LEU A 6 12.87 10.46 -12.19
N GLU A 7 12.87 9.65 -13.25
CA GLU A 7 12.57 10.09 -14.63
C GLU A 7 11.28 10.91 -14.70
N ARG A 8 10.18 10.35 -14.16
CA ARG A 8 8.89 11.05 -14.14
C ARG A 8 8.93 12.36 -13.32
N SER A 9 9.71 12.42 -12.24
CA SER A 9 9.84 13.66 -11.47
C SER A 9 10.59 14.75 -12.24
N LEU A 10 11.59 14.36 -13.05
CA LEU A 10 12.31 15.26 -13.94
C LEU A 10 11.38 15.77 -15.05
N ASP A 11 10.61 14.88 -15.67
CA ASP A 11 9.62 15.24 -16.71
C ASP A 11 8.57 16.25 -16.21
N LEU A 12 8.21 16.16 -14.92
CA LEU A 12 7.26 17.07 -14.26
C LEU A 12 7.91 18.33 -13.68
N GLY A 13 9.23 18.52 -13.84
CA GLY A 13 9.96 19.70 -13.37
C GLY A 13 10.27 19.74 -11.87
N TYR A 14 10.16 18.62 -11.15
CA TYR A 14 10.49 18.53 -9.72
C TYR A 14 12.00 18.29 -9.50
N LEU A 15 12.83 19.26 -9.87
CA LEU A 15 14.28 19.08 -9.90
C LEU A 15 14.95 19.01 -8.50
N ASN A 16 14.50 19.83 -7.54
CA ASN A 16 15.17 19.99 -6.22
C ASN A 16 14.23 19.85 -5.01
N LYS A 17 13.03 19.29 -5.20
CA LYS A 17 12.01 19.18 -4.13
C LYS A 17 11.85 17.77 -3.57
N ILE A 18 12.50 16.78 -4.18
CA ILE A 18 12.31 15.36 -3.87
C ILE A 18 13.66 14.73 -3.60
N THR A 19 13.79 14.09 -2.44
CA THR A 19 14.95 13.26 -2.11
C THR A 19 14.57 11.79 -2.33
N TRP A 20 15.32 11.11 -3.19
CA TRP A 20 15.12 9.69 -3.49
C TRP A 20 16.06 8.83 -2.65
N ILE A 21 15.53 7.81 -1.99
CA ILE A 21 16.32 6.87 -1.18
C ILE A 21 15.90 5.44 -1.52
N LEU A 22 16.89 4.58 -1.79
CA LEU A 22 16.69 3.15 -1.90
C LEU A 22 16.84 2.53 -0.50
N SER A 23 15.75 1.99 0.04
CA SER A 23 15.78 1.34 1.34
C SER A 23 14.66 0.30 1.50
N ASN A 24 14.78 -0.53 2.55
CA ASN A 24 13.73 -1.45 2.97
C ASN A 24 12.70 -0.71 3.83
N ALA A 25 11.43 -0.78 3.46
CA ALA A 25 10.34 -0.14 4.20
C ALA A 25 10.13 -0.70 5.62
N GLU A 26 10.61 -1.92 5.89
CA GLU A 26 10.61 -2.54 7.22
C GLU A 26 11.82 -2.13 8.08
N SER A 27 12.75 -1.33 7.56
CA SER A 27 13.89 -0.79 8.32
C SER A 27 14.40 0.48 7.65
N LEU A 28 13.73 1.59 7.93
CA LEU A 28 14.01 2.86 7.26
C LEU A 28 15.27 3.53 7.85
N PRO A 29 16.13 4.16 7.02
CA PRO A 29 17.42 4.69 7.43
C PRO A 29 17.26 6.12 7.99
N PHE A 30 16.25 6.31 8.82
CA PHE A 30 15.80 7.57 9.34
C PHE A 30 15.78 7.53 10.86
N LYS A 31 16.02 8.67 11.49
CA LYS A 31 15.78 8.82 12.93
C LYS A 31 14.28 8.84 13.22
N ASP A 32 13.94 8.62 14.47
CA ASP A 32 12.58 8.71 14.96
C ASP A 32 12.04 10.13 14.80
N SER A 33 10.74 10.26 14.52
CA SER A 33 10.02 11.54 14.55
C SER A 33 10.58 12.63 13.64
N ILE A 34 10.83 12.33 12.37
CA ILE A 34 11.37 13.28 11.40
C ILE A 34 10.35 13.75 10.35
N PHE A 35 9.32 12.95 10.06
CA PHE A 35 8.35 13.27 9.01
C PHE A 35 7.00 13.72 9.57
N ASP A 36 6.37 14.66 8.87
CA ASP A 36 5.02 15.14 9.19
C ASP A 36 3.93 14.23 8.60
N ALA A 37 4.23 13.54 7.50
CA ALA A 37 3.31 12.61 6.85
C ALA A 37 4.04 11.40 6.26
N TYR A 38 3.37 10.26 6.27
CA TYR A 38 3.78 9.02 5.62
C TYR A 38 2.67 8.61 4.67
N THR A 39 2.99 8.50 3.38
CA THR A 39 2.02 8.11 2.35
C THR A 39 2.50 6.87 1.62
N THR A 40 1.62 5.90 1.42
CA THR A 40 1.87 4.70 0.63
C THR A 40 0.68 4.41 -0.27
N ALA A 41 0.97 3.91 -1.47
CA ALA A 41 -0.04 3.52 -2.44
C ALA A 41 0.37 2.20 -3.08
N PHE A 42 -0.38 1.14 -2.78
CA PHE A 42 -0.20 -0.20 -3.34
C PHE A 42 1.18 -0.83 -3.03
N CYS A 43 1.78 -0.52 -1.88
CA CYS A 43 3.08 -1.06 -1.49
C CYS A 43 3.02 -2.08 -0.33
N PHE A 44 2.10 -1.94 0.62
CA PHE A 44 2.14 -2.69 1.89
C PHE A 44 1.85 -4.18 1.71
N ARG A 45 1.08 -4.56 0.70
CA ARG A 45 0.85 -5.99 0.39
C ARG A 45 2.11 -6.74 -0.05
N ASN A 46 3.18 -6.04 -0.41
CA ASN A 46 4.44 -6.62 -0.86
C ASN A 46 5.49 -6.70 0.27
N LEU A 47 5.16 -6.24 1.48
CA LEU A 47 6.06 -6.38 2.63
C LEU A 47 6.08 -7.83 3.11
N THR A 48 7.24 -8.27 3.57
CA THR A 48 7.38 -9.59 4.20
C THR A 48 6.81 -9.60 5.61
N ASP A 49 6.95 -8.48 6.32
CA ASP A 49 6.34 -8.23 7.62
C ASP A 49 5.59 -6.89 7.62
N ILE A 50 4.25 -6.98 7.49
CA ILE A 50 3.36 -5.82 7.47
C ILE A 50 3.43 -5.06 8.80
N GLN A 51 3.46 -5.77 9.93
CA GLN A 51 3.44 -5.13 11.25
C GLN A 51 4.73 -4.36 11.49
N LYS A 52 5.87 -4.93 11.11
CA LYS A 52 7.17 -4.25 11.18
C LYS A 52 7.20 -3.00 10.30
N GLY A 53 6.64 -3.07 9.09
CA GLY A 53 6.49 -1.88 8.22
C GLY A 53 5.60 -0.80 8.82
N LEU A 54 4.50 -1.17 9.48
CA LEU A 54 3.62 -0.22 10.18
C LEU A 54 4.32 0.41 11.40
N ASN A 55 5.07 -0.38 12.16
CA ASN A 55 5.86 0.11 13.29
C ASN A 55 6.93 1.09 12.83
N GLU A 56 7.63 0.80 11.73
CA GLU A 56 8.59 1.74 11.14
C GLU A 56 7.93 3.02 10.64
N ALA A 57 6.77 2.92 9.98
CA ALA A 57 6.00 4.10 9.57
C ALA A 57 5.60 4.96 10.78
N ASN A 58 5.19 4.36 11.89
CA ASN A 58 4.92 5.09 13.13
C ASN A 58 6.20 5.73 13.70
N ARG A 59 7.30 4.97 13.78
CA ARG A 59 8.58 5.43 14.35
C ARG A 59 9.07 6.71 13.69
N VAL A 60 9.08 6.77 12.36
CA VAL A 60 9.62 7.91 11.60
C VAL A 60 8.71 9.14 11.60
N LEU A 61 7.42 8.99 11.94
CA LEU A 61 6.47 10.10 12.02
C LEU A 61 6.66 10.91 13.31
N LYS A 62 6.49 12.24 13.23
CA LYS A 62 6.39 13.12 14.41
C LYS A 62 5.09 12.90 15.16
N ARG A 63 5.03 13.33 16.42
CA ARG A 63 3.75 13.50 17.12
C ARG A 63 2.86 14.50 16.35
N GLY A 64 1.59 14.16 16.15
CA GLY A 64 0.66 14.83 15.26
C GLY A 64 0.80 14.46 13.77
N GLY A 65 1.81 13.65 13.42
CA GLY A 65 2.06 13.22 12.06
C GLY A 65 1.00 12.23 11.55
N LYS A 66 0.76 12.25 10.24
CA LYS A 66 -0.32 11.47 9.61
C LYS A 66 0.18 10.34 8.74
N PHE A 67 -0.43 9.18 8.89
CA PHE A 67 -0.25 8.02 8.03
C PHE A 67 -1.41 7.89 7.06
N TYR A 68 -1.11 7.72 5.77
CA TYR A 68 -2.08 7.48 4.71
C TYR A 68 -1.66 6.25 3.91
N CYS A 69 -2.54 5.27 3.82
CA CYS A 69 -2.31 4.05 3.05
C CYS A 69 -3.45 3.80 2.07
N LEU A 70 -3.16 3.84 0.78
CA LEU A 70 -4.05 3.33 -0.26
C LEU A 70 -3.60 1.90 -0.60
N GLU A 71 -4.46 0.91 -0.41
CA GLU A 71 -4.15 -0.48 -0.73
C GLU A 71 -5.39 -1.25 -1.19
N PHE A 72 -5.20 -2.40 -1.81
CA PHE A 72 -6.30 -3.33 -2.07
C PHE A 72 -6.94 -3.81 -0.76
N SER A 73 -8.22 -4.15 -0.82
CA SER A 73 -8.99 -4.68 0.29
C SER A 73 -9.95 -5.76 -0.23
N LYS A 74 -10.68 -6.39 0.69
CA LYS A 74 -11.77 -7.32 0.35
C LYS A 74 -13.08 -6.58 0.11
N VAL A 75 -13.79 -7.02 -0.93
CA VAL A 75 -15.13 -6.58 -1.29
C VAL A 75 -16.14 -7.19 -0.33
N ASP A 76 -17.03 -6.37 0.24
CA ASP A 76 -18.00 -6.81 1.26
C ASP A 76 -19.11 -7.70 0.68
N ASN A 77 -19.56 -7.37 -0.54
CA ASN A 77 -20.61 -8.12 -1.20
C ASN A 77 -20.04 -9.46 -1.71
N LYS A 78 -20.53 -10.57 -1.14
CA LYS A 78 -20.06 -11.93 -1.45
C LYS A 78 -20.15 -12.28 -2.94
N LEU A 79 -21.22 -11.86 -3.61
CA LEU A 79 -21.41 -12.11 -5.05
C LEU A 79 -20.41 -11.30 -5.88
N LEU A 80 -20.24 -10.02 -5.57
CA LEU A 80 -19.27 -9.16 -6.25
C LEU A 80 -17.83 -9.63 -5.99
N ASN A 81 -17.52 -10.07 -4.76
CA ASN A 81 -16.22 -10.65 -4.42
C ASN A 81 -15.96 -11.93 -5.22
N TYR A 82 -16.95 -12.82 -5.35
CA TYR A 82 -16.83 -14.04 -6.14
C TYR A 82 -16.58 -13.72 -7.63
N LEU A 83 -17.36 -12.80 -8.21
CA LEU A 83 -17.19 -12.37 -9.60
C LEU A 83 -15.83 -11.68 -9.81
N TYR A 84 -15.42 -10.82 -8.88
CA TYR A 84 -14.13 -10.15 -8.91
C TYR A 84 -12.97 -11.15 -8.84
N GLN A 85 -13.05 -12.16 -7.96
CA GLN A 85 -12.03 -13.20 -7.89
C GLN A 85 -12.00 -14.04 -9.15
N LEU A 86 -13.15 -14.49 -9.67
CA LEU A 86 -13.20 -15.23 -10.92
C LEU A 86 -12.60 -14.45 -12.09
N TRP A 87 -12.97 -13.17 -12.23
CA TRP A 87 -12.41 -12.30 -13.25
C TRP A 87 -10.91 -12.09 -13.04
N SER A 88 -10.49 -11.80 -11.81
CA SER A 88 -9.08 -11.55 -11.49
C SER A 88 -8.22 -12.80 -11.77
N PHE A 89 -8.59 -13.97 -11.27
CA PHE A 89 -7.80 -15.19 -11.46
C PHE A 89 -7.81 -15.72 -12.90
N LYS A 90 -8.88 -15.50 -13.68
CA LYS A 90 -9.00 -16.08 -15.03
C LYS A 90 -8.66 -15.12 -16.16
N VAL A 91 -8.87 -13.83 -15.97
CA VAL A 91 -8.81 -12.82 -17.05
C VAL A 91 -7.56 -11.97 -16.92
N ILE A 92 -7.22 -11.47 -15.73
CA ILE A 92 -6.04 -10.59 -15.54
C ILE A 92 -4.73 -11.28 -15.96
N PRO A 93 -4.38 -12.51 -15.53
CA PRO A 93 -3.16 -13.19 -15.97
C PRO A 93 -3.08 -13.39 -17.48
N LYS A 94 -4.21 -13.73 -18.12
CA LYS A 94 -4.26 -13.92 -19.58
C LYS A 94 -4.05 -12.61 -20.33
N ILE A 95 -4.61 -11.50 -19.84
CA ILE A 95 -4.35 -10.17 -20.39
C ILE A 95 -2.87 -9.78 -20.18
N GLY A 96 -2.31 -10.07 -19.00
CA GLY A 96 -0.89 -9.84 -18.70
C GLY A 96 0.08 -10.65 -19.57
N GLU A 97 -0.28 -11.89 -19.89
CA GLU A 97 0.44 -12.76 -20.83
C GLU A 97 0.43 -12.18 -22.25
N ILE A 98 -0.72 -11.70 -22.71
CA ILE A 98 -0.90 -11.18 -24.08
C ILE A 98 -0.26 -9.79 -24.25
N ILE A 99 -0.44 -8.88 -23.29
CA ILE A 99 -0.04 -7.48 -23.43
C ILE A 99 1.37 -7.23 -22.87
N ALA A 100 1.66 -7.74 -21.68
CA ALA A 100 2.89 -7.45 -20.96
C ALA A 100 3.94 -8.56 -21.06
N LYS A 101 3.61 -9.69 -21.72
CA LYS A 101 4.43 -10.93 -21.76
C LYS A 101 4.94 -11.37 -20.39
N ASN A 102 4.20 -11.05 -19.32
CA ASN A 102 4.64 -11.27 -17.95
C ASN A 102 3.48 -11.81 -17.10
N LYS A 103 3.10 -13.05 -17.38
CA LYS A 103 2.01 -13.75 -16.68
C LYS A 103 2.28 -13.84 -15.17
N GLU A 104 3.51 -14.17 -14.78
CA GLU A 104 3.92 -14.37 -13.38
C GLU A 104 3.69 -13.11 -12.52
N ALA A 105 4.00 -11.93 -13.04
CA ALA A 105 3.76 -10.68 -12.31
C ALA A 105 2.27 -10.42 -12.04
N TYR A 106 1.40 -10.82 -12.97
CA TYR A 106 -0.04 -10.66 -12.81
C TYR A 106 -0.67 -11.77 -11.94
N GLU A 107 -0.15 -12.99 -11.97
CA GLU A 107 -0.52 -14.03 -11.00
C GLU A 107 -0.16 -13.60 -9.58
N TYR A 108 1.06 -13.10 -9.37
CA TYR A 108 1.49 -12.53 -8.09
C TYR A 108 0.59 -11.36 -7.64
N LEU A 109 0.16 -10.50 -8.57
CA LEU A 109 -0.78 -9.42 -8.24
C LEU A 109 -2.07 -9.98 -7.66
N VAL A 110 -2.68 -10.98 -8.30
CA VAL A 110 -3.94 -11.56 -7.83
C VAL A 110 -3.74 -12.28 -6.50
N GLU A 111 -2.65 -13.03 -6.35
CA GLU A 111 -2.33 -13.72 -5.10
C GLU A 111 -2.08 -12.77 -3.93
N SER A 112 -1.30 -11.71 -4.15
CA SER A 112 -1.00 -10.72 -3.10
C SER A 112 -2.26 -9.99 -2.65
N ILE A 113 -3.18 -9.67 -3.57
CA ILE A 113 -4.50 -9.11 -3.24
C ILE A 113 -5.31 -10.10 -2.40
N ALA A 114 -5.34 -11.38 -2.77
CA ALA A 114 -6.11 -12.40 -2.07
C ALA A 114 -5.60 -12.66 -0.64
N LYS A 115 -4.29 -12.62 -0.44
CA LYS A 115 -3.61 -12.80 0.86
C LYS A 115 -3.71 -11.56 1.77
N PHE A 116 -4.03 -10.39 1.22
CA PHE A 116 -4.10 -9.16 2.00
C PHE A 116 -5.30 -9.10 2.94
N HIS A 117 -5.17 -8.29 3.99
CA HIS A 117 -6.15 -8.16 5.07
C HIS A 117 -7.40 -7.40 4.60
N PRO A 118 -8.61 -7.79 5.06
CA PRO A 118 -9.79 -6.95 4.99
C PRO A 118 -9.57 -5.58 5.65
N ALA A 119 -10.25 -4.54 5.16
CA ALA A 119 -10.07 -3.18 5.66
C ALA A 119 -10.19 -3.04 7.19
N CYS A 120 -11.10 -3.78 7.83
CA CYS A 120 -11.26 -3.72 9.29
C CYS A 120 -10.10 -4.36 10.04
N GLU A 121 -9.57 -5.49 9.56
CA GLU A 121 -8.42 -6.16 10.17
C GLU A 121 -7.14 -5.35 9.96
N TYR A 122 -6.95 -4.79 8.75
CA TYR A 122 -5.82 -3.91 8.48
C TYR A 122 -5.85 -2.63 9.34
N LYS A 123 -7.05 -2.11 9.62
CA LYS A 123 -7.22 -1.01 10.59
C LYS A 123 -6.68 -1.41 11.97
N SER A 124 -7.00 -2.60 12.48
CA SER A 124 -6.52 -3.08 13.78
C SER A 124 -4.99 -3.15 13.81
N LEU A 125 -4.35 -3.65 12.76
CA LEU A 125 -2.87 -3.69 12.67
C LEU A 125 -2.25 -2.28 12.73
N ILE A 126 -2.89 -1.29 12.09
CA ILE A 126 -2.46 0.12 12.18
C ILE A 126 -2.61 0.63 13.62
N GLU A 127 -3.70 0.30 14.31
CA GLU A 127 -3.90 0.67 15.72
C GLU A 127 -2.88 0.00 16.66
N GLU A 128 -2.54 -1.27 16.40
CA GLU A 128 -1.51 -2.04 17.12
C GLU A 128 -0.11 -1.45 16.94
N ALA A 129 0.19 -0.85 15.78
CA ALA A 129 1.43 -0.13 15.53
C ALA A 129 1.55 1.21 16.29
N GLY A 130 0.54 1.56 17.10
CA GLY A 130 0.54 2.76 17.94
C GLY A 130 -0.12 3.98 17.30
N PHE A 131 -0.73 3.84 16.11
CA PHE A 131 -1.54 4.92 15.54
C PHE A 131 -2.88 5.05 16.28
N LYS A 132 -3.40 6.27 16.31
CA LYS A 132 -4.70 6.63 16.88
C LYS A 132 -5.57 7.29 15.82
N ASN A 133 -6.84 7.51 16.16
CA ASN A 133 -7.85 8.08 15.25
C ASN A 133 -7.92 7.34 13.91
N VAL A 134 -7.72 6.01 13.94
CA VAL A 134 -7.60 5.23 12.71
C VAL A 134 -8.96 5.04 12.07
N SER A 135 -9.06 5.43 10.81
CA SER A 135 -10.26 5.32 10.00
C SER A 135 -9.92 4.81 8.61
N TYR A 136 -10.93 4.35 7.90
CA TYR A 136 -10.74 3.89 6.52
C TYR A 136 -11.95 4.22 5.64
N LYS A 137 -11.70 4.40 4.34
CA LYS A 137 -12.71 4.63 3.32
C LYS A 137 -12.54 3.63 2.18
N LYS A 138 -13.55 2.77 2.00
CA LYS A 138 -13.61 1.83 0.89
C LYS A 138 -13.86 2.58 -0.43
N LEU A 139 -13.19 2.14 -1.48
CA LEU A 139 -13.30 2.62 -2.84
C LEU A 139 -13.80 1.47 -3.72
N SER A 140 -14.62 1.79 -4.73
CA SER A 140 -15.11 0.81 -5.71
C SER A 140 -15.71 -0.44 -5.05
N ASN A 141 -16.62 -0.26 -4.09
CA ASN A 141 -17.22 -1.34 -3.30
C ASN A 141 -16.24 -2.23 -2.52
N GLY A 142 -15.07 -1.70 -2.16
CA GLY A 142 -14.10 -2.38 -1.30
C GLY A 142 -12.95 -3.06 -2.02
N ILE A 143 -12.84 -2.90 -3.35
CA ILE A 143 -11.67 -3.37 -4.12
C ILE A 143 -10.39 -2.73 -3.58
N ALA A 144 -10.44 -1.41 -3.32
CA ALA A 144 -9.36 -0.67 -2.68
C ALA A 144 -9.89 0.08 -1.47
N CYS A 145 -8.99 0.47 -0.58
CA CYS A 145 -9.32 1.20 0.63
C CYS A 145 -8.22 2.23 0.94
N ILE A 146 -8.63 3.39 1.43
CA ILE A 146 -7.72 4.38 2.01
C ILE A 146 -7.84 4.27 3.52
N HIS A 147 -6.74 3.95 4.20
CA HIS A 147 -6.61 4.00 5.65
C HIS A 147 -5.87 5.26 6.06
N VAL A 148 -6.32 5.87 7.15
CA VAL A 148 -5.71 7.07 7.74
C VAL A 148 -5.52 6.85 9.23
N GLY A 149 -4.37 7.24 9.76
CA GLY A 149 -4.07 7.20 11.19
C GLY A 149 -3.17 8.37 11.61
N GLU A 150 -3.15 8.67 12.90
CA GLU A 150 -2.38 9.77 13.47
C GLU A 150 -1.45 9.25 14.58
N LYS A 151 -0.20 9.72 14.61
CA LYS A 151 0.70 9.43 15.74
C LYS A 151 0.44 10.45 16.84
N LEU A 152 0.08 10.00 18.05
CA LEU A 152 -0.14 10.86 19.22
C LEU A 152 1.01 10.78 20.24
#